data_AF-A0A2V7VPR5-F1
#
_entry.id   AF-A0A2V7VPR5-F1
#
_cell.length_a   1.000
_cell.length_b   1.000
_cell.length_c   1.000
_cell.angle_alpha   90.00
_cell.angle_beta   90.00
_cell.angle_gamma   90.00
#
_symmetry.space_group_name_H-M   'P 1'
#
loop_
_entity.id
_entity.type
_entity.pdbx_description
1 polymer ?
#
loop_
_entity_poly.entity_id
_entity_poly.type
_entity_poly.pdbx_seq_one_letter_code
_entity_poly.pdbx_strand_id
1 'polypeptide(L)'
;MLAEALRDARFAVRAMSKRPGLTFLVVATLAVGLGTNAAIFSVLNALLLRPLAFPNLPRLVRLWETAPGADPYDRDNVAPGNFRDWESQSAGVLEKMVALEWWDANLRGQEVAERVQGYRVSPGFF
;
A
#
# COMPACT_ATOMS: atom_id res chain seq x y z
N MET A 1 -9.71 34.27 -32.92
CA MET A 1 -9.59 33.54 -31.64
C MET A 1 -9.32 32.04 -31.82
N LEU A 2 -10.31 31.16 -32.09
CA LEU A 2 -10.07 29.70 -32.20
C LEU A 2 -9.15 29.30 -33.38
N ALA A 3 -9.32 29.92 -34.55
CA ALA A 3 -8.48 29.65 -35.72
C ALA A 3 -7.02 30.09 -35.52
N GLU A 4 -6.78 31.15 -34.74
CA GLU A 4 -5.44 31.61 -34.38
C GLU A 4 -4.78 30.63 -33.41
N ALA A 5 -5.50 30.18 -32.38
CA ALA A 5 -4.99 29.18 -31.44
C ALA A 5 -4.59 27.86 -32.14
N LEU A 6 -5.38 27.41 -33.12
CA LEU A 6 -5.05 26.22 -33.93
C LEU A 6 -3.81 26.42 -34.79
N ARG A 7 -3.64 27.62 -35.37
CA ARG A 7 -2.46 27.96 -36.17
C ARG A 7 -1.20 27.98 -35.30
N ASP A 8 -1.30 28.56 -34.11
CA ASP A 8 -0.19 28.66 -33.18
C ASP A 8 0.19 27.29 -32.59
N ALA A 9 -0.80 26.45 -32.27
CA ALA A 9 -0.55 25.06 -31.85
C ALA A 9 0.15 24.24 -32.94
N ARG A 10 -0.30 24.34 -34.20
CA ARG A 10 0.36 23.68 -35.35
C ARG A 10 1.78 24.18 -35.55
N PHE A 11 2.01 25.48 -35.37
CA PHE A 11 3.35 26.07 -35.44
C PHE A 11 4.26 25.54 -34.32
N ALA A 12 3.76 25.47 -33.08
CA ALA A 12 4.50 24.95 -31.93
C ALA A 12 4.90 23.48 -32.13
N VAL A 13 3.98 22.62 -32.57
CA VAL A 13 4.29 21.22 -32.89
C VAL A 13 5.38 21.12 -33.96
N ARG A 14 5.27 21.93 -35.03
CA ARG A 14 6.30 21.95 -36.08
C ARG A 14 7.65 22.45 -35.57
N ALA A 15 7.66 23.38 -34.63
CA ALA A 15 8.89 23.87 -33.99
C ALA A 15 9.54 22.79 -33.10
N MET A 16 8.74 22.04 -32.34
CA MET A 16 9.20 20.91 -31.52
C MET A 16 9.84 19.80 -32.37
N SER A 17 9.21 19.45 -33.50
CA SER A 17 9.76 18.43 -34.42
C SER A 17 11.11 18.82 -35.05
N LYS A 18 11.43 20.13 -35.13
CA LYS A 18 12.71 20.62 -35.65
C LYS A 18 13.86 20.52 -34.62
N ARG A 19 13.56 20.34 -33.33
CA ARG A 19 14.53 20.24 -32.24
C ARG A 19 14.21 19.03 -31.35
N PRO A 20 14.36 17.80 -31.87
CA PRO A 20 13.89 16.60 -31.19
C PRO A 20 14.61 16.35 -29.85
N GLY A 21 15.92 16.60 -29.76
CA GLY A 21 16.68 16.39 -28.52
C GLY A 21 16.22 17.29 -27.36
N LEU A 22 16.09 18.60 -27.61
CA LEU A 22 15.58 19.55 -26.60
C LEU A 22 14.14 19.23 -26.21
N THR A 23 13.29 18.92 -27.20
CA THR A 23 11.90 18.55 -26.96
C THR A 23 11.81 17.32 -26.07
N PHE A 24 12.58 16.28 -26.37
CA PHE A 24 12.62 15.06 -25.56
C PHE A 24 13.02 15.35 -24.11
N LEU A 25 14.07 16.15 -23.91
CA LEU A 25 14.57 16.49 -22.58
C LEU A 25 13.51 17.23 -21.76
N VAL A 26 12.86 18.26 -22.35
CA VAL A 26 11.77 19.01 -21.71
C VAL A 26 10.58 18.09 -21.39
N VAL A 27 10.14 17.26 -22.34
CA VAL A 27 9.03 16.32 -22.14
C VAL A 27 9.36 15.31 -21.05
N ALA A 28 10.58 14.77 -21.02
CA ALA A 28 11.01 13.83 -20.00
C ALA A 28 11.01 14.47 -18.60
N THR A 29 11.53 15.69 -18.47
CA THR A 29 11.49 16.43 -17.19
C THR A 29 10.06 16.67 -16.72
N LEU A 30 9.17 17.10 -17.62
CA LEU A 30 7.75 17.29 -17.31
C LEU A 30 7.08 15.96 -16.93
N ALA A 31 7.35 14.88 -17.67
CA ALA A 31 6.78 13.57 -17.40
C ALA A 31 7.21 13.04 -16.03
N VAL A 32 8.46 13.22 -15.63
CA VAL A 32 8.95 12.83 -14.30
C VAL A 32 8.24 13.64 -13.21
N GLY A 33 8.17 14.96 -13.35
CA GLY A 33 7.51 15.82 -12.35
C GLY A 33 6.02 15.53 -12.19
N LEU A 34 5.30 15.43 -13.31
CA LEU A 34 3.87 15.14 -13.33
C LEU A 34 3.57 13.71 -12.88
N GLY A 35 4.34 12.74 -13.38
CA GLY A 35 4.17 11.32 -13.07
C GLY A 35 4.48 11.00 -11.60
N THR A 36 5.48 11.65 -11.01
CA THR A 36 5.81 11.48 -9.59
C THR A 36 4.67 11.95 -8.71
N ASN A 37 4.09 13.12 -9.00
CA ASN A 37 2.95 13.63 -8.24
C ASN A 37 1.74 12.68 -8.35
N ALA A 38 1.44 12.18 -9.55
CA ALA A 38 0.36 11.22 -9.76
C ALA A 38 0.61 9.88 -9.04
N ALA A 39 1.85 9.37 -9.06
CA ALA A 39 2.23 8.12 -8.40
C ALA A 39 2.08 8.21 -6.88
N ILE A 40 2.59 9.30 -6.28
CA ILE A 40 2.43 9.55 -4.83
C ILE A 40 0.95 9.62 -4.47
N PHE A 41 0.16 10.40 -5.22
CA PHE A 41 -1.27 10.53 -4.95
C PHE A 41 -2.03 9.21 -5.14
N SER A 42 -1.63 8.38 -6.11
CA SER A 42 -2.21 7.05 -6.32
C SER A 42 -2.00 6.15 -5.10
N VAL A 43 -0.79 6.13 -4.54
CA VAL A 43 -0.49 5.36 -3.32
C VAL A 43 -1.27 5.91 -2.13
N LEU A 44 -1.28 7.23 -1.93
CA LEU A 44 -2.06 7.86 -0.85
C LEU A 44 -3.55 7.58 -1.00
N ASN A 45 -4.09 7.62 -2.22
CA ASN A 45 -5.49 7.31 -2.47
C ASN A 45 -5.82 5.84 -2.16
N ALA A 46 -4.92 4.92 -2.53
CA ALA A 46 -5.06 3.50 -2.20
C ALA A 46 -4.98 3.22 -0.69
N LEU A 47 -4.12 3.94 0.04
CA LEU A 47 -3.89 3.70 1.47
C LEU A 47 -4.84 4.49 2.39
N LEU A 48 -5.17 5.73 2.05
CA LEU A 48 -5.88 6.67 2.92
C LEU A 48 -7.34 6.94 2.49
N LEU A 49 -7.63 6.97 1.19
CA LEU A 49 -8.96 7.35 0.67
C LEU A 49 -9.86 6.14 0.39
N ARG A 50 -9.28 4.95 0.23
CA ARG A 50 -9.97 3.67 0.26
C ARG A 50 -9.41 2.80 1.39
N PRO A 51 -9.51 3.25 2.66
CA PRO A 51 -9.05 2.43 3.77
C PRO A 51 -9.79 1.10 3.68
N LEU A 52 -9.07 -0.01 3.88
CA LEU A 52 -9.68 -1.32 4.10
C LEU A 52 -10.85 -1.13 5.06
N ALA A 53 -12.06 -1.46 4.63
CA ALA A 53 -13.28 -1.18 5.37
C ALA A 53 -13.40 -2.11 6.59
N PHE A 54 -12.49 -1.98 7.55
CA PHE A 54 -12.65 -2.59 8.86
C PHE A 54 -13.54 -1.68 9.70
N PRO A 55 -14.62 -2.24 10.30
CA PRO A 55 -15.41 -1.52 11.28
C PRO A 55 -14.48 -1.01 12.40
N ASN A 56 -14.70 0.23 12.84
CA ASN A 56 -13.95 0.83 13.95
C ASN A 56 -12.42 0.94 13.73
N LEU A 57 -11.95 1.21 12.50
CA LEU A 57 -10.53 1.41 12.17
C LEU A 57 -9.72 2.20 13.22
N PRO A 58 -10.21 3.33 13.77
CA PRO A 58 -9.46 4.13 14.75
C PRO A 58 -9.26 3.45 16.11
N ARG A 59 -10.01 2.37 16.41
CA ARG A 59 -9.91 1.60 17.65
C ARG A 59 -9.03 0.35 17.51
N LEU A 60 -8.52 0.06 16.30
CA LEU A 60 -7.64 -1.07 16.06
C LEU A 60 -6.21 -0.73 16.46
N VAL A 61 -5.58 -1.63 17.21
CA VAL A 61 -4.16 -1.57 17.55
C VAL A 61 -3.50 -2.88 17.14
N ARG A 62 -2.24 -2.81 16.71
CA ARG A 62 -1.41 -4.00 16.47
C ARG A 62 -0.48 -4.19 17.66
N LEU A 63 -0.40 -5.41 18.15
CA LEU A 63 0.53 -5.81 19.20
C LEU A 63 1.72 -6.54 18.56
N TRP A 64 2.91 -6.34 19.10
CA TRP A 64 4.17 -6.97 18.67
C TRP A 64 5.03 -7.25 19.89
N GLU A 65 5.96 -8.18 19.75
CA GLU A 65 6.99 -8.44 20.76
C GLU A 65 8.28 -7.72 20.40
N THR A 66 9.13 -7.52 21.40
CA THR A 66 10.51 -7.08 21.20
C THR A 66 11.40 -8.10 21.87
N ALA A 67 12.37 -8.65 21.12
CA ALA A 67 13.26 -9.66 21.65
C ALA A 67 14.13 -9.06 22.79
N PRO A 68 14.43 -9.84 23.84
CA PRO A 68 15.29 -9.37 24.92
C PRO A 68 16.67 -8.90 24.38
N GLY A 69 17.02 -7.64 24.66
CA GLY A 69 18.28 -7.04 24.19
C GLY A 69 18.27 -6.55 22.74
N ALA A 70 17.15 -6.66 22.02
CA ALA A 70 16.97 -6.04 20.72
C ALA A 70 16.63 -4.54 20.85
N ASP A 71 16.70 -3.85 19.72
CA ASP A 71 16.25 -2.46 19.63
C ASP A 71 14.75 -2.37 20.00
N PRO A 72 14.32 -1.42 20.85
CA PRO A 72 12.91 -1.21 21.20
C PRO A 72 11.97 -0.97 20.01
N TYR A 73 12.52 -0.59 18.85
CA TYR A 73 11.77 -0.43 17.61
C TYR A 73 11.74 -1.69 16.74
N ASP A 74 12.43 -2.76 17.16
CA ASP A 74 12.36 -4.06 16.52
C ASP A 74 11.06 -4.78 16.96
N ARG A 75 10.17 -4.94 15.99
CA ARG A 75 8.80 -5.46 16.19
C ARG A 75 8.74 -6.87 15.62
N ASP A 76 8.75 -7.85 16.51
CA ASP A 76 8.62 -9.26 16.15
C ASP A 76 7.18 -9.76 16.29
N ASN A 77 6.90 -10.89 15.65
CA ASN A 77 5.65 -11.60 15.79
C ASN A 77 5.47 -12.09 17.24
N VAL A 78 4.22 -12.04 17.70
CA VAL A 78 3.86 -12.49 19.05
C VAL A 78 3.90 -14.01 19.10
N ALA A 79 4.62 -14.58 20.06
CA ALA A 79 4.64 -16.02 20.26
C ALA A 79 3.23 -16.51 20.66
N PRO A 80 2.77 -17.68 20.19
CA PRO A 80 1.40 -18.14 20.49
C PRO A 80 1.08 -18.26 21.99
N GLY A 81 2.07 -18.56 22.83
CA GLY A 81 1.92 -18.58 24.29
C GLY A 81 1.66 -17.19 24.86
N ASN A 82 2.52 -16.22 24.49
CA ASN A 82 2.39 -14.83 24.92
C ASN A 82 1.09 -14.19 24.45
N PHE A 83 0.61 -14.52 23.25
CA PHE A 83 -0.71 -14.09 22.78
C PHE A 83 -1.82 -14.51 23.75
N ARG A 84 -1.82 -15.78 24.20
CA ARG A 84 -2.83 -16.29 25.15
C ARG A 84 -2.70 -15.63 26.52
N ASP A 85 -1.47 -15.42 26.97
CA ASP A 85 -1.20 -14.76 28.24
C ASP A 85 -1.73 -13.31 28.20
N TRP A 86 -1.45 -12.57 27.13
CA TRP A 86 -1.96 -11.21 26.93
C TRP A 86 -3.47 -11.16 26.77
N GLU A 87 -4.07 -12.11 26.05
CA GLU A 87 -5.51 -12.22 25.91
C GLU A 87 -6.17 -12.31 27.30
N SER A 88 -5.62 -13.14 28.20
CA SER A 88 -6.12 -13.26 29.58
C SER A 88 -5.93 -12.00 30.45
N GLN A 89 -4.88 -11.21 30.18
CA GLN A 89 -4.52 -10.01 30.96
C GLN A 89 -5.16 -8.73 30.43
N SER A 90 -5.61 -8.73 29.18
CA SER A 90 -6.15 -7.54 28.49
C SER A 90 -7.60 -7.21 28.84
N ALA A 91 -8.23 -8.00 29.71
CA ALA A 91 -9.63 -7.86 30.10
C ALA A 91 -9.93 -6.42 30.59
N GLY A 92 -10.83 -5.73 29.89
CA GLY A 92 -11.24 -4.37 30.20
C GLY A 92 -10.44 -3.26 29.50
N VAL A 93 -9.34 -3.59 28.83
CA VAL A 93 -8.57 -2.64 27.99
C VAL A 93 -8.88 -2.86 26.51
N LEU A 94 -8.82 -4.12 26.06
CA LEU A 94 -9.11 -4.50 24.69
C LEU A 94 -10.47 -5.21 24.62
N GLU A 95 -11.32 -4.81 23.68
CA GLU A 95 -12.62 -5.44 23.45
C GLU A 95 -12.45 -6.87 22.90
N LYS A 96 -11.45 -7.06 22.03
CA LYS A 96 -11.15 -8.32 21.38
C LYS A 96 -9.70 -8.37 20.93
N MET A 97 -9.09 -9.55 21.04
CA MET A 97 -7.77 -9.83 20.47
C MET A 97 -7.91 -10.91 19.41
N VAL A 98 -7.20 -10.75 18.30
CA VAL A 98 -7.15 -11.72 17.20
C VAL A 98 -5.70 -11.90 16.77
N ALA A 99 -5.31 -13.12 16.47
CA ALA A 99 -4.00 -13.44 15.93
C ALA A 99 -4.08 -13.48 14.40
N LEU A 100 -3.05 -12.93 13.74
CA LEU A 100 -2.85 -13.03 12.30
C LEU A 100 -1.45 -13.53 12.03
N GLU A 101 -1.32 -14.49 11.13
CA GLU A 101 -0.05 -15.03 10.68
C GLU A 101 0.00 -15.00 9.16
N TRP A 102 1.08 -14.46 8.59
CA TRP A 102 1.29 -14.49 7.15
C TRP A 102 1.34 -15.93 6.65
N TRP A 103 0.59 -16.23 5.60
CA TRP A 103 0.58 -17.56 5.02
C TRP A 103 0.62 -17.50 3.50
N ASP A 104 1.66 -18.10 2.93
CA ASP A 104 1.72 -18.40 1.50
C ASP A 104 1.07 -19.77 1.25
N ALA A 105 -0.18 -19.76 0.81
CA ALA A 105 -0.92 -20.97 0.51
C ALA A 105 -0.70 -21.41 -0.94
N ASN A 106 -0.46 -22.70 -1.16
CA ASN A 106 -0.51 -23.28 -2.50
C ASN A 106 -1.94 -23.76 -2.77
N LEU A 107 -2.66 -23.03 -3.63
CA LEU A 107 -4.00 -23.36 -4.09
C LEU A 107 -3.89 -24.17 -5.38
N ARG A 108 -4.38 -25.40 -5.34
CA ARG A 108 -4.48 -26.23 -6.54
C ARG A 108 -5.81 -25.94 -7.23
N GLY A 109 -5.75 -25.22 -8.35
CA GLY A 109 -6.86 -25.14 -9.30
C GLY A 109 -6.99 -26.41 -10.14
N GLN A 110 -7.94 -26.45 -11.08
CA GLN A 110 -8.13 -27.62 -11.96
C GLN A 110 -6.94 -27.87 -12.91
N GLU A 111 -6.22 -26.82 -13.32
CA GLU A 111 -5.14 -26.94 -14.33
C GLU A 111 -3.75 -26.55 -13.81
N VAL A 112 -3.64 -25.54 -12.94
CA VAL A 112 -2.35 -25.03 -12.44
C VAL A 112 -2.42 -24.79 -10.93
N ALA A 113 -1.33 -25.10 -10.23
CA ALA A 113 -1.15 -24.72 -8.83
C ALA A 113 -0.71 -23.25 -8.76
N GLU A 114 -1.47 -22.44 -8.03
CA GLU A 114 -1.19 -21.04 -7.80
C GLU A 114 -0.75 -20.82 -6.36
N ARG A 115 0.32 -20.04 -6.15
CA ARG A 115 0.71 -19.60 -4.83
C ARG A 115 -0.01 -18.30 -4.53
N VAL A 116 -0.89 -18.33 -3.54
CA VAL A 116 -1.63 -17.14 -3.10
C VAL A 116 -1.09 -16.68 -1.75
N GLN A 117 -1.08 -15.37 -1.58
CA GLN A 117 -0.79 -14.75 -0.30
C GLN A 117 -2.08 -14.64 0.49
N GLY A 118 -2.02 -15.02 1.76
CA GLY A 118 -3.14 -14.93 2.69
C GLY A 118 -2.66 -14.74 4.12
N TYR A 119 -3.62 -14.68 5.02
CA TYR A 119 -3.38 -14.70 6.45
C TYR A 119 -4.17 -15.83 7.08
N ARG A 120 -3.52 -16.57 7.97
CA ARG A 120 -4.21 -17.39 8.95
C ARG A 120 -4.67 -16.47 10.07
N VAL A 121 -5.93 -16.62 10.47
CA VAL A 121 -6.53 -15.79 11.51
C VAL A 121 -7.14 -16.65 12.60
N SER A 122 -7.07 -16.18 13.85
CA SER A 122 -7.78 -16.82 14.95
C SER A 122 -9.30 -16.69 14.78
N PRO A 123 -10.10 -17.53 15.46
CA PRO A 123 -11.53 -17.33 15.56
C PRO A 123 -11.89 -15.90 16.00
N GLY A 124 -13.00 -15.38 15.47
CA GLY A 124 -13.47 -14.03 15.80
C GLY A 124 -12.86 -12.90 14.96
N PHE A 125 -12.11 -13.19 13.90
CA PHE A 125 -11.64 -12.17 12.97
C PHE A 125 -12.76 -11.53 12.13
N PHE A 126 -13.78 -12.31 11.75
CA PHE A 126 -14.94 -11.88 10.96
C PHE A 126 -16.19 -11.67 11.83
#